data_AF-A0A2E6ZVJ1-F1
#
_entry.id   AF-A0A2E6ZVJ1-F1
#
_cell.length_a   1.000
_cell.length_b   1.000
_cell.length_c   1.000
_cell.angle_alpha   90.00
_cell.angle_beta   90.00
_cell.angle_gamma   90.00
#
_symmetry.space_group_name_H-M   'P 1'
#
loop_
_entity.id
_entity.type
_entity.pdbx_description
1 polymer ?
#
loop_
_entity_poly.entity_id
_entity_poly.type
_entity_poly.pdbx_seq_one_letter_code
_entity_poly.pdbx_strand_id
1 'polypeptide(L)'
;APTRAPGPAAEASPGPWTQPVAVLADTATSTDGPGSTGFAPPQSLTDLVRDMRPAAMAPAPVPTGRSMLPLGQFRDTFIIAVDDEGIAIIDQHVAHERVLFEQVMERLTAGPLESQRLLTPLVLELSPAERQALGQHQVALTRLGFEVEEFGGDSVCVAAVPALVPIAASEVTIRALALDLDGFEEGGPVDQALRQVAATTACHAAVKAHDRLTPEKMVYILDELRRTAHSSVCPHGRPVVLRLSRREIERRFERI
;
A
#
# COMPACT_ATOMS: atom_id res chain seq x y z
N ALA A 1 -12.79 -28.50 -53.05
CA ALA A 1 -11.59 -27.86 -52.49
C ALA A 1 -11.46 -28.29 -51.03
N PRO A 2 -10.30 -28.80 -50.58
CA PRO A 2 -10.22 -29.57 -49.35
C PRO A 2 -10.03 -28.70 -48.10
N THR A 3 -10.66 -29.14 -47.03
CA THR A 3 -10.58 -28.66 -45.65
C THR A 3 -9.18 -28.96 -45.07
N ARG A 4 -8.53 -27.94 -44.51
CA ARG A 4 -7.17 -28.02 -43.95
C ARG A 4 -7.25 -28.20 -42.44
N ALA A 5 -6.69 -29.30 -41.93
CA ALA A 5 -6.56 -29.60 -40.50
C ALA A 5 -5.59 -28.64 -39.79
N PRO A 6 -5.77 -28.37 -38.48
CA PRO A 6 -4.83 -27.55 -37.72
C PRO A 6 -3.58 -28.36 -37.36
N GLY A 7 -2.41 -27.75 -37.54
CA GLY A 7 -1.10 -28.31 -37.16
C GLY A 7 -0.81 -28.20 -35.65
N PRO A 8 0.20 -28.93 -35.15
CA PRO A 8 0.48 -29.06 -33.73
C PRO A 8 1.02 -27.76 -33.11
N ALA A 9 0.67 -27.54 -31.85
CA ALA A 9 1.12 -26.43 -31.02
C ALA A 9 2.64 -26.47 -30.80
N ALA A 10 3.30 -25.33 -31.01
CA ALA A 10 4.71 -25.14 -30.71
C ALA A 10 4.92 -25.03 -29.20
N GLU A 11 5.75 -25.91 -28.64
CA GLU A 11 6.26 -25.84 -27.28
C GLU A 11 7.12 -24.58 -27.09
N ALA A 12 6.74 -23.72 -26.16
CA ALA A 12 7.53 -22.57 -25.75
C ALA A 12 8.63 -23.03 -24.77
N SER A 13 9.89 -22.82 -25.15
CA SER A 13 11.05 -22.98 -24.25
C SER A 13 11.06 -21.87 -23.19
N PRO A 14 11.28 -22.19 -21.90
CA PRO A 14 11.43 -21.17 -20.86
C PRO A 14 12.80 -20.49 -20.94
N GLY A 15 12.80 -19.17 -20.93
CA GLY A 15 14.00 -18.31 -20.88
C GLY A 15 14.68 -18.31 -19.50
N PRO A 16 15.90 -17.75 -19.40
CA PRO A 16 16.87 -18.10 -18.38
C PRO A 16 16.74 -17.22 -17.12
N TRP A 17 15.60 -17.22 -16.45
CA TRP A 17 15.47 -16.54 -15.15
C TRP A 17 14.48 -17.26 -14.24
N THR A 18 14.89 -18.42 -13.72
CA THR A 18 14.26 -19.06 -12.55
C THR A 18 15.32 -19.86 -11.80
N GLN A 19 15.77 -19.32 -10.67
CA GLN A 19 16.44 -20.06 -9.60
C GLN A 19 15.86 -19.55 -8.27
N PRO A 20 15.19 -20.39 -7.47
CA PRO A 20 14.84 -20.05 -6.10
C PRO A 20 16.08 -20.17 -5.20
N VAL A 21 16.26 -19.18 -4.32
CA VAL A 21 17.31 -19.20 -3.29
C VAL A 21 16.97 -20.26 -2.24
N ALA A 22 17.90 -21.20 -2.04
CA ALA A 22 17.81 -22.24 -1.03
C ALA A 22 17.90 -21.64 0.39
N VAL A 23 16.90 -21.93 1.23
CA VAL A 23 16.96 -21.69 2.67
C VAL A 23 17.74 -22.85 3.29
N LEU A 24 18.92 -22.55 3.83
CA LEU A 24 19.70 -23.50 4.62
C LEU A 24 18.94 -23.76 5.93
N ALA A 25 18.45 -24.98 6.07
CA ALA A 25 18.05 -25.56 7.33
C ALA A 25 19.30 -25.89 8.13
N ASP A 26 19.45 -25.28 9.31
CA ASP A 26 20.46 -25.70 10.27
C ASP A 26 19.83 -26.65 11.28
N THR A 27 20.38 -27.85 11.33
CA THR A 27 20.03 -28.95 12.21
C THR A 27 20.86 -28.85 13.48
N ALA A 28 20.22 -28.84 14.65
CA ALA A 28 20.86 -29.20 15.91
C ALA A 28 19.92 -30.05 16.79
N THR A 29 20.16 -31.36 16.79
CA THR A 29 20.00 -32.27 17.93
C THR A 29 20.81 -31.72 19.13
N SER A 30 20.45 -31.82 20.42
CA SER A 30 19.92 -32.95 21.20
C SER A 30 19.55 -32.52 22.66
N THR A 31 18.54 -33.19 23.22
CA THR A 31 18.28 -33.62 24.63
C THR A 31 18.95 -32.93 25.85
N ASP A 32 18.15 -32.45 26.82
CA ASP A 32 18.06 -33.02 28.21
C ASP A 32 17.16 -32.20 29.18
N GLY A 33 16.28 -32.91 29.91
CA GLY A 33 15.92 -32.72 31.33
C GLY A 33 15.11 -31.49 31.84
N PRO A 34 14.04 -31.68 32.66
CA PRO A 34 13.29 -30.57 33.25
C PRO A 34 13.93 -30.10 34.58
N GLY A 35 14.46 -28.87 34.60
CA GLY A 35 15.02 -28.23 35.79
C GLY A 35 14.20 -27.01 36.19
N SER A 36 13.52 -27.09 37.33
CA SER A 36 12.82 -25.98 37.98
C SER A 36 13.78 -24.82 38.27
N THR A 37 13.46 -23.62 37.78
CA THR A 37 14.03 -22.37 38.31
C THR A 37 12.91 -21.39 38.60
N GLY A 38 12.95 -20.86 39.82
CA GLY A 38 11.85 -20.15 40.45
C GLY A 38 11.57 -18.80 39.81
N PHE A 39 10.28 -18.55 39.55
CA PHE A 39 9.77 -17.23 39.24
C PHE A 39 9.68 -16.43 40.55
N ALA A 40 10.65 -15.56 40.80
CA ALA A 40 10.52 -14.53 41.82
C ALA A 40 9.60 -13.42 41.27
N PRO A 41 8.54 -13.00 41.99
CA PRO A 41 7.68 -11.93 41.51
C PRO A 41 8.48 -10.61 41.47
N PRO A 42 8.34 -9.78 40.41
CA PRO A 42 9.03 -8.51 40.33
C PRO A 42 8.58 -7.59 41.47
N GLN A 43 9.54 -7.16 42.28
CA GLN A 43 9.32 -6.13 43.28
C GLN A 43 9.36 -4.78 42.57
N SER A 44 8.23 -4.08 42.65
CA SER A 44 8.04 -2.68 42.24
C SER A 44 7.60 -2.42 40.78
N LEU A 45 6.45 -1.74 40.67
CA LEU A 45 5.88 -1.18 39.44
C LEU A 45 6.79 -0.17 38.73
N THR A 46 7.82 0.35 39.39
CA THR A 46 8.74 1.33 38.79
C THR A 46 9.73 0.74 37.80
N ASP A 47 10.07 -0.55 37.91
CA ASP A 47 11.04 -1.18 37.00
C ASP A 47 10.39 -1.61 35.67
N LEU A 48 9.09 -1.96 35.67
CA LEU A 48 8.33 -2.27 34.45
C LEU A 48 8.13 -1.07 33.52
N VAL A 49 8.16 0.16 34.05
CA VAL A 49 7.91 1.38 33.27
C VAL A 49 9.17 1.88 32.56
N ARG A 50 10.37 1.40 32.96
CA ARG A 50 11.64 1.87 32.39
C ARG A 50 12.02 1.15 31.08
N ASP A 51 11.55 -0.07 30.87
CA ASP A 51 11.83 -0.88 29.66
C ASP A 51 10.87 -0.67 28.49
N MET A 52 9.84 0.17 28.65
CA MET A 52 8.87 0.50 27.59
C MET A 52 9.13 1.86 26.92
N ARG A 53 10.40 2.23 26.70
CA ARG A 53 10.67 3.30 25.72
C ARG A 53 10.46 2.71 24.33
N PRO A 54 9.54 3.25 23.50
CA PRO A 54 9.49 2.86 22.10
C PRO A 54 10.88 3.13 21.52
N ALA A 55 11.46 2.12 20.86
CA ALA A 55 12.66 2.33 20.07
C ALA A 55 12.34 3.49 19.12
N ALA A 56 12.99 4.64 19.33
CA ALA A 56 12.83 5.79 18.45
C ALA A 56 13.25 5.34 17.07
N MET A 57 12.27 5.08 16.19
CA MET A 57 12.52 4.80 14.80
C MET A 57 13.26 6.01 14.25
N ALA A 58 14.54 5.82 13.90
CA ALA A 58 15.33 6.89 13.33
C ALA A 58 14.55 7.44 12.13
N PRO A 59 14.40 8.78 11.99
CA PRO A 59 13.73 9.35 10.85
C PRO A 59 14.36 8.78 9.58
N ALA A 60 13.53 8.28 8.66
CA ALA A 60 14.01 7.80 7.37
C ALA A 60 14.92 8.89 6.77
N PRO A 61 16.10 8.53 6.22
CA PRO A 61 17.04 9.51 5.71
C PRO A 61 16.32 10.40 4.69
N VAL A 62 16.21 11.69 4.99
CA VAL A 62 15.68 12.67 4.04
C VAL A 62 16.61 12.63 2.83
N PRO A 63 16.10 12.29 1.63
CA PRO A 63 16.98 12.13 0.49
C PRO A 63 17.70 13.46 0.22
N THR A 64 19.01 13.38 0.03
CA THR A 64 19.91 14.55 -0.06
C THR A 64 20.12 15.05 -1.49
N GLY A 65 19.45 14.46 -2.49
CA GLY A 65 19.45 14.93 -3.88
C GLY A 65 18.48 16.10 -4.12
N ARG A 66 18.68 16.88 -5.19
CA ARG A 66 17.69 17.88 -5.64
C ARG A 66 16.34 17.22 -5.92
N SER A 67 15.25 17.90 -5.58
CA SER A 67 13.89 17.46 -5.95
C SER A 67 13.76 17.37 -7.46
N MET A 68 13.04 16.34 -7.94
CA MET A 68 12.69 16.22 -9.35
C MET A 68 11.83 17.43 -9.76
N LEU A 69 12.23 18.13 -10.82
CA LEU A 69 11.47 19.24 -11.38
C LEU A 69 10.44 18.69 -12.37
N PRO A 70 9.12 18.81 -12.11
CA PRO A 70 8.12 18.40 -13.09
C PRO A 70 8.17 19.32 -14.31
N LEU A 71 8.30 18.74 -15.49
CA LEU A 71 8.21 19.43 -16.78
C LEU A 71 6.78 19.48 -17.32
N GLY A 72 5.96 18.50 -16.94
CA GLY A 72 4.56 18.43 -17.35
C GLY A 72 4.00 17.02 -17.29
N GLN A 73 2.85 16.86 -17.93
CA GLN A 73 2.09 15.61 -17.95
C GLN A 73 2.02 15.05 -19.37
N PHE A 74 2.20 13.74 -19.52
CA PHE A 74 2.05 13.04 -20.78
C PHE A 74 0.77 12.19 -20.77
N ARG A 75 -0.14 12.49 -21.71
CA ARG A 75 -1.43 11.81 -21.92
C ARG A 75 -2.31 11.70 -20.66
N ASP A 76 -2.21 12.69 -19.79
CA ASP A 76 -2.91 12.74 -18.52
C ASP A 76 -2.63 11.50 -17.62
N THR A 77 -1.52 10.78 -17.85
CA THR A 77 -1.20 9.50 -17.17
C THR A 77 0.18 9.51 -16.51
N PHE A 78 1.15 10.17 -17.14
CA PHE A 78 2.53 10.16 -16.66
C PHE A 78 2.99 11.57 -16.31
N ILE A 79 3.67 11.70 -15.17
CA ILE A 79 4.44 12.90 -14.85
C ILE A 79 5.81 12.77 -15.52
N ILE A 80 6.22 13.78 -16.28
CA ILE A 80 7.56 13.89 -16.82
C ILE A 80 8.33 14.86 -15.94
N ALA A 81 9.45 14.40 -15.39
CA ALA A 81 10.28 15.21 -14.52
C ALA A 81 11.77 15.07 -14.87
N VAL A 82 12.58 16.03 -14.42
CA VAL A 82 14.03 16.01 -14.59
C VAL A 82 14.75 16.22 -13.27
N ASP A 83 15.92 15.61 -13.17
CA ASP A 83 16.88 15.86 -12.10
C ASP A 83 18.31 15.77 -12.65
N ASP A 84 19.30 15.72 -11.76
CA ASP A 84 20.71 15.68 -12.14
C ASP A 84 21.12 14.37 -12.85
N GLU A 85 20.31 13.30 -12.77
CA GLU A 85 20.58 12.01 -13.43
C GLU A 85 20.03 11.94 -14.86
N GLY A 86 18.89 12.58 -15.12
CA GLY A 86 18.27 12.61 -16.45
C GLY A 86 16.76 12.90 -16.42
N ILE A 87 16.02 12.19 -17.27
CA ILE A 87 14.56 12.32 -17.38
C ILE A 87 13.91 11.14 -16.65
N ALA A 88 12.92 11.44 -15.82
CA ALA A 88 12.06 10.48 -15.15
C ALA A 88 10.65 10.52 -15.75
N ILE A 89 10.08 9.35 -16.00
CA ILE A 89 8.69 9.13 -16.42
C ILE A 89 8.02 8.37 -15.28
N ILE A 90 7.05 9.01 -14.63
CA ILE A 90 6.41 8.50 -13.41
C ILE A 90 4.94 8.19 -13.73
N ASP A 91 4.48 6.97 -13.44
CA ASP A 91 3.05 6.64 -13.49
C ASP A 91 2.35 7.37 -12.33
N GLN A 92 1.53 8.37 -12.65
CA GLN A 92 0.98 9.29 -11.66
C GLN A 92 0.05 8.61 -10.66
N HIS A 93 -0.70 7.62 -11.13
CA HIS A 93 -1.69 6.91 -10.35
C HIS A 93 -0.96 6.05 -9.33
N VAL A 94 -0.05 5.22 -9.82
CA VAL A 94 0.76 4.32 -9.01
C VAL A 94 1.65 5.09 -8.01
N ALA A 95 2.22 6.23 -8.42
CA ALA A 95 2.99 7.09 -7.53
C ALA A 95 2.13 7.66 -6.39
N HIS A 96 0.94 8.19 -6.71
CA HIS A 96 0.08 8.77 -5.69
C HIS A 96 -0.51 7.71 -4.75
N GLU A 97 -0.82 6.51 -5.24
CA GLU A 97 -1.19 5.37 -4.39
C GLU A 97 -0.11 5.06 -3.37
N ARG A 98 1.15 4.96 -3.82
CA ARG A 98 2.29 4.70 -2.91
C ARG A 98 2.44 5.81 -1.88
N VAL A 99 2.37 7.08 -2.30
CA VAL A 99 2.44 8.23 -1.39
C VAL A 99 1.36 8.16 -0.33
N LEU A 100 0.10 7.96 -0.73
CA LEU A 100 -1.02 7.92 0.21
C LEU A 100 -0.92 6.72 1.15
N PHE A 101 -0.55 5.54 0.64
CA PHE A 101 -0.37 4.35 1.48
C PHE A 101 0.66 4.58 2.59
N GLU A 102 1.85 5.09 2.23
CA GLU A 102 2.91 5.34 3.21
C GLU A 102 2.50 6.43 4.22
N GLN A 103 1.84 7.50 3.78
CA GLN A 103 1.31 8.53 4.66
C GLN A 103 0.25 7.98 5.62
N VAL A 104 -0.65 7.11 5.16
CA VAL A 104 -1.65 6.44 5.99
C VAL A 104 -0.96 5.56 7.04
N MET A 105 0.00 4.74 6.61
CA MET A 105 0.75 3.85 7.50
C MET A 105 1.55 4.63 8.55
N GLU A 106 2.19 5.74 8.16
CA GLU A 106 2.90 6.62 9.09
C GLU A 106 1.94 7.25 10.11
N ARG A 107 0.82 7.81 9.65
CA ARG A 107 -0.19 8.42 10.54
C ARG A 107 -0.80 7.41 11.52
N LEU A 108 -1.01 6.17 11.07
CA LEU A 108 -1.52 5.08 11.92
C LEU A 108 -0.61 4.73 13.11
N THR A 109 0.69 5.08 13.05
CA THR A 109 1.61 4.94 14.18
C THR A 109 1.38 6.00 15.27
N ALA A 110 0.82 7.15 14.90
CA ALA A 110 0.52 8.24 15.83
C ALA A 110 -0.88 8.16 16.44
N GLY A 111 -1.79 7.41 15.82
CA GLY A 111 -3.17 7.25 16.30
C GLY A 111 -4.15 6.83 15.19
N PRO A 112 -5.46 6.81 15.48
CA PRO A 112 -6.48 6.64 14.44
C PRO A 112 -6.48 7.82 13.47
N LEU A 113 -6.84 7.56 12.21
CA LEU A 113 -6.97 8.60 11.19
C LEU A 113 -8.19 9.49 11.43
N GLU A 114 -8.09 10.73 10.95
CA GLU A 114 -9.20 11.66 10.94
C GLU A 114 -10.34 11.16 10.04
N SER A 115 -11.55 11.16 10.56
CA SER A 115 -12.77 10.80 9.85
C SER A 115 -13.55 12.03 9.40
N GLN A 116 -14.22 11.91 8.27
CA GLN A 116 -15.22 12.83 7.77
C GLN A 116 -16.59 12.15 7.84
N ARG A 117 -17.47 12.69 8.69
CA ARG A 117 -18.87 12.25 8.73
C ARG A 117 -19.60 12.66 7.45
N LEU A 118 -20.40 11.74 6.93
CA LEU A 118 -21.21 11.97 5.74
C LEU A 118 -22.45 12.77 6.12
N LEU A 119 -22.83 13.74 5.29
CA LEU A 119 -24.06 14.52 5.48
C LEU A 119 -25.28 13.60 5.45
N THR A 120 -25.25 12.61 4.56
CA THR A 120 -26.23 11.53 4.47
C THR A 120 -25.46 10.21 4.56
N PRO A 121 -25.71 9.39 5.59
CA PRO A 121 -25.08 8.08 5.70
C PRO A 121 -25.36 7.21 4.46
N LEU A 122 -24.39 6.42 4.05
CA LEU A 122 -24.56 5.48 2.94
C LEU A 122 -25.13 4.18 3.49
N VAL A 123 -26.24 3.72 2.93
CA VAL A 123 -26.80 2.40 3.23
C VAL A 123 -26.48 1.49 2.06
N LEU A 124 -25.73 0.43 2.32
CA LEU A 124 -25.26 -0.50 1.30
C LEU A 124 -25.81 -1.89 1.57
N GLU A 125 -26.50 -2.46 0.58
CA GLU A 125 -26.81 -3.89 0.55
C GLU A 125 -25.54 -4.65 0.13
N LEU A 126 -25.18 -5.64 0.96
CA LEU A 126 -23.99 -6.47 0.82
C LEU A 126 -24.38 -7.94 1.05
N SER A 127 -23.64 -8.87 0.47
CA SER A 127 -23.80 -10.30 0.74
C SER A 127 -23.48 -10.63 2.22
N PRO A 128 -23.97 -11.76 2.76
CA PRO A 128 -23.66 -12.15 4.13
C PRO A 128 -22.15 -12.24 4.42
N ALA A 129 -21.35 -12.72 3.46
CA ALA A 129 -19.90 -12.82 3.58
C ALA A 129 -19.24 -11.44 3.68
N GLU A 130 -19.60 -10.51 2.77
CA GLU A 130 -19.09 -9.13 2.78
C GLU A 130 -19.44 -8.39 4.09
N ARG A 131 -20.67 -8.56 4.61
CA ARG A 131 -21.06 -7.97 5.89
C ARG A 131 -20.27 -8.54 7.05
N GLN A 132 -20.11 -9.86 7.07
CA GLN A 132 -19.31 -10.55 8.08
C GLN A 132 -17.85 -10.06 8.04
N ALA A 133 -17.27 -9.93 6.85
CA ALA A 133 -15.91 -9.44 6.67
C ALA A 133 -15.72 -8.02 7.22
N LEU A 134 -16.65 -7.11 6.96
CA LEU A 134 -16.61 -5.76 7.53
C LEU A 134 -16.75 -5.79 9.07
N GLY A 135 -17.68 -6.58 9.60
CA GLY A 135 -17.90 -6.72 11.05
C GLY A 135 -16.70 -7.27 11.80
N GLN A 136 -16.05 -8.30 11.25
CA GLN A 136 -14.84 -8.92 11.84
C GLN A 136 -13.65 -7.96 11.90
N HIS A 137 -13.59 -6.98 11.00
CA HIS A 137 -12.47 -6.04 10.86
C HIS A 137 -12.81 -4.62 11.35
N GLN A 138 -13.84 -4.47 12.18
CA GLN A 138 -14.31 -3.18 12.69
C GLN A 138 -13.21 -2.35 13.37
N VAL A 139 -12.28 -3.00 14.07
CA VAL A 139 -11.14 -2.33 14.73
C VAL A 139 -10.22 -1.67 13.69
N ALA A 140 -9.91 -2.36 12.60
CA ALA A 140 -9.08 -1.81 11.53
C ALA A 140 -9.80 -0.66 10.81
N LEU A 141 -11.08 -0.86 10.47
CA LEU A 141 -11.94 0.16 9.85
C LEU A 141 -11.99 1.43 10.70
N THR A 142 -12.27 1.29 12.00
CA THR A 142 -12.33 2.43 12.94
C THR A 142 -10.99 3.15 13.05
N ARG A 143 -9.87 2.41 13.10
CA ARG A 143 -8.52 3.02 13.12
C ARG A 143 -8.21 3.81 11.86
N LEU A 144 -8.75 3.44 10.71
CA LEU A 144 -8.62 4.23 9.49
C LEU A 144 -9.62 5.38 9.38
N GLY A 145 -10.58 5.49 10.30
CA GLY A 145 -11.57 6.58 10.29
C GLY A 145 -12.86 6.22 9.55
N PHE A 146 -13.14 4.93 9.33
CA PHE A 146 -14.45 4.47 8.88
C PHE A 146 -15.38 4.25 10.07
N GLU A 147 -16.64 4.67 9.94
CA GLU A 147 -17.73 4.33 10.86
C GLU A 147 -18.74 3.50 10.06
N VAL A 148 -18.64 2.17 10.17
CA VAL A 148 -19.52 1.20 9.49
C VAL A 148 -20.28 0.42 10.55
N GLU A 149 -21.59 0.36 10.45
CA GLU A 149 -22.44 -0.35 11.41
C GLU A 149 -23.46 -1.22 10.69
N GLU A 150 -23.90 -2.30 11.33
CA GLU A 150 -25.00 -3.10 10.82
C GLU A 150 -26.30 -2.28 10.78
N PHE A 151 -27.06 -2.40 9.69
CA PHE A 151 -28.29 -1.63 9.48
C PHE A 151 -29.48 -2.54 9.14
N GLY A 152 -29.60 -3.66 9.86
CA GLY A 152 -30.72 -4.60 9.72
C GLY A 152 -30.75 -5.35 8.37
N GLY A 153 -31.30 -6.56 8.40
CA GLY A 153 -31.42 -7.41 7.20
C GLY A 153 -30.06 -7.64 6.53
N ASP A 154 -29.96 -7.23 5.26
CA ASP A 154 -28.76 -7.39 4.43
C ASP A 154 -27.97 -6.08 4.23
N SER A 155 -28.18 -5.08 5.08
CA SER A 155 -27.61 -3.73 4.92
C SER A 155 -26.58 -3.37 5.98
N VAL A 156 -25.61 -2.56 5.57
CA VAL A 156 -24.71 -1.81 6.46
C VAL A 156 -24.90 -0.31 6.26
N CYS A 157 -24.71 0.46 7.32
CA CYS A 157 -24.73 1.92 7.31
C CYS A 157 -23.31 2.45 7.48
N VAL A 158 -22.90 3.36 6.61
CA VAL A 158 -21.61 4.05 6.68
C VAL A 158 -21.86 5.51 7.06
N ALA A 159 -21.51 5.86 8.29
CA ALA A 159 -21.71 7.21 8.83
C ALA A 159 -20.51 8.14 8.60
N ALA A 160 -19.31 7.57 8.47
CA ALA A 160 -18.08 8.32 8.24
C ALA A 160 -17.05 7.52 7.43
N VAL A 161 -16.18 8.25 6.74
CA VAL A 161 -15.05 7.74 5.96
C VAL A 161 -13.78 8.51 6.31
N PRO A 162 -12.56 7.98 6.05
CA PRO A 162 -11.33 8.73 6.27
C PRO A 162 -11.34 10.04 5.48
N ALA A 163 -10.88 11.15 6.06
CA ALA A 163 -10.90 12.48 5.43
C ALA A 163 -10.10 12.56 4.11
N LEU A 164 -9.18 11.63 3.88
CA LEU A 164 -8.41 11.52 2.63
C LEU A 164 -9.20 10.88 1.48
N VAL A 165 -10.30 10.17 1.77
CA VAL A 165 -11.15 9.53 0.76
C VAL A 165 -12.14 10.57 0.23
N PRO A 166 -12.16 10.85 -1.09
CA PRO A 166 -13.20 11.68 -1.67
C PRO A 166 -14.58 11.08 -1.43
N ILE A 167 -15.57 11.89 -1.05
CA ILE A 167 -16.95 11.44 -0.77
C ILE A 167 -17.52 10.63 -1.95
N ALA A 168 -17.22 11.05 -3.19
CA ALA A 168 -17.68 10.36 -4.40
C ALA A 168 -17.09 8.94 -4.56
N ALA A 169 -15.99 8.63 -3.88
CA ALA A 169 -15.36 7.31 -3.88
C ALA A 169 -15.77 6.44 -2.68
N SER A 170 -16.54 6.97 -1.72
CA SER A 170 -16.86 6.30 -0.45
C SER A 170 -17.54 4.94 -0.66
N GLU A 171 -18.63 4.87 -1.44
CA GLU A 171 -19.35 3.60 -1.67
C GLU A 171 -18.43 2.56 -2.33
N VAL A 172 -17.73 2.94 -3.40
CA VAL A 172 -16.82 2.03 -4.12
C VAL A 172 -15.72 1.52 -3.19
N THR A 173 -15.22 2.37 -2.28
CA THR A 173 -14.23 2.00 -1.26
C THR A 173 -14.77 0.99 -0.27
N ILE A 174 -15.96 1.20 0.27
CA ILE A 174 -16.54 0.26 1.25
C ILE A 174 -16.83 -1.09 0.59
N ARG A 175 -17.33 -1.12 -0.65
CA ARG A 175 -17.55 -2.37 -1.38
C ARG A 175 -16.25 -3.10 -1.67
N ALA A 176 -15.21 -2.39 -2.11
CA ALA A 176 -13.90 -3.01 -2.33
C ALA A 176 -13.30 -3.54 -1.02
N LEU A 177 -13.44 -2.81 0.10
CA LEU A 177 -13.01 -3.29 1.41
C LEU A 177 -13.76 -4.56 1.83
N ALA A 178 -15.06 -4.63 1.59
CA ALA A 178 -15.86 -5.81 1.94
C ALA A 178 -15.41 -7.05 1.16
N LEU A 179 -15.01 -6.88 -0.11
CA LEU A 179 -14.46 -7.94 -0.94
C LEU A 179 -13.02 -8.31 -0.56
N ASP A 180 -12.17 -7.31 -0.34
CA ASP A 180 -10.74 -7.50 -0.04
C ASP A 180 -10.52 -8.12 1.34
N LEU A 181 -11.44 -7.88 2.28
CA LEU A 181 -11.41 -8.47 3.61
C LEU A 181 -12.13 -9.83 3.68
N ASP A 182 -12.89 -10.20 2.65
CA ASP A 182 -13.49 -11.53 2.56
C ASP A 182 -12.38 -12.60 2.44
N GLY A 183 -12.40 -13.56 3.36
CA GLY A 183 -11.35 -14.59 3.47
C GLY A 183 -10.13 -14.20 4.30
N PHE A 184 -10.05 -12.99 4.88
CA PHE A 184 -9.11 -12.73 5.97
C PHE A 184 -9.63 -13.36 7.27
N GLU A 185 -8.80 -14.19 7.91
CA GLU A 185 -9.22 -14.90 9.12
C GLU A 185 -9.47 -13.94 10.29
N GLU A 186 -10.59 -14.16 10.97
CA GLU A 186 -10.94 -13.49 12.22
C GLU A 186 -9.88 -13.81 13.29
N GLY A 187 -9.25 -12.77 13.86
CA GLY A 187 -8.14 -12.94 14.81
C GLY A 187 -6.75 -13.06 14.17
N GLY A 188 -6.65 -12.90 12.85
CA GLY A 188 -5.37 -12.67 12.17
C GLY A 188 -4.64 -11.42 12.70
N PRO A 189 -3.37 -11.21 12.34
CA PRO A 189 -2.61 -10.06 12.81
C PRO A 189 -3.34 -8.77 12.45
N VAL A 190 -3.74 -7.98 13.45
CA VAL A 190 -4.43 -6.69 13.26
C VAL A 190 -3.67 -5.80 12.27
N ASP A 191 -2.34 -5.86 12.28
CA ASP A 191 -1.47 -5.15 11.34
C ASP A 191 -1.67 -5.54 9.87
N GLN A 192 -2.04 -6.79 9.58
CA GLN A 192 -2.28 -7.25 8.22
C GLN A 192 -3.60 -6.70 7.68
N ALA A 193 -4.68 -6.82 8.44
CA ALA A 193 -5.96 -6.22 8.09
C ALA A 193 -5.85 -4.69 7.95
N LEU A 194 -5.14 -4.04 8.88
CA LEU A 194 -4.90 -2.60 8.83
C LEU A 194 -4.17 -2.17 7.54
N ARG A 195 -3.13 -2.91 7.15
CA ARG A 195 -2.41 -2.68 5.88
C ARG A 195 -3.31 -2.91 4.67
N GLN A 196 -4.16 -3.93 4.69
CA GLN A 196 -5.10 -4.18 3.59
C GLN A 196 -6.09 -3.02 3.44
N VAL A 197 -6.73 -2.61 4.54
CA VAL A 197 -7.66 -1.46 4.52
C VAL A 197 -6.94 -0.19 4.06
N ALA A 198 -5.71 0.05 4.52
CA ALA A 198 -4.89 1.19 4.08
C ALA A 198 -4.59 1.15 2.58
N ALA A 199 -4.27 -0.02 2.02
CA ALA A 199 -3.98 -0.20 0.60
C ALA A 199 -5.22 0.11 -0.26
N THR A 200 -6.37 -0.48 0.06
CA THR A 200 -7.64 -0.24 -0.66
C THR A 200 -8.06 1.23 -0.55
N THR A 201 -7.92 1.82 0.65
CA THR A 201 -8.23 3.24 0.88
C THR A 201 -7.33 4.15 0.04
N ALA A 202 -6.03 3.90 0.01
CA ALA A 202 -5.06 4.68 -0.77
C ALA A 202 -5.33 4.57 -2.28
N CYS A 203 -5.63 3.38 -2.79
CA CYS A 203 -6.03 3.14 -4.19
C CYS A 203 -7.21 4.02 -4.60
N HIS A 204 -8.23 4.09 -3.73
CA HIS A 204 -9.44 4.83 -4.05
C HIS A 204 -9.31 6.33 -3.86
N ALA A 205 -8.47 6.79 -2.92
CA ALA A 205 -8.14 8.19 -2.72
C ALA A 205 -7.10 8.75 -3.72
N ALA A 206 -6.33 7.88 -4.37
CA ALA A 206 -5.34 8.30 -5.35
C ALA A 206 -5.97 8.94 -6.58
N VAL A 207 -5.14 9.71 -7.30
CA VAL A 207 -5.53 10.31 -8.58
C VAL A 207 -5.71 9.17 -9.55
N LYS A 208 -6.70 9.28 -10.44
CA LYS A 208 -6.96 8.24 -11.42
C LYS A 208 -6.04 8.41 -12.63
N ALA A 209 -5.88 7.34 -13.37
CA ALA A 209 -5.31 7.44 -14.71
C ALA A 209 -6.20 8.39 -15.54
N HIS A 210 -5.57 9.29 -16.31
CA HIS A 210 -6.21 10.32 -17.13
C HIS A 210 -6.71 11.57 -16.38
N ASP A 211 -6.50 11.66 -15.05
CA ASP A 211 -6.73 12.91 -14.33
C ASP A 211 -5.68 13.94 -14.72
N ARG A 212 -6.12 15.16 -15.07
CA ARG A 212 -5.22 16.29 -15.27
C ARG A 212 -4.69 16.78 -13.94
N LEU A 213 -3.37 16.90 -13.85
CA LEU A 213 -2.71 17.38 -12.63
C LEU A 213 -2.35 18.86 -12.73
N THR A 214 -2.54 19.59 -11.63
CA THR A 214 -1.96 20.93 -11.52
C THR A 214 -0.45 20.83 -11.28
N PRO A 215 0.34 21.86 -11.62
CA PRO A 215 1.76 21.89 -11.34
C PRO A 215 2.09 21.61 -9.87
N GLU A 216 1.31 22.16 -8.95
CA GLU A 216 1.49 21.99 -7.51
C GLU A 216 1.24 20.53 -7.09
N LYS A 217 0.24 19.87 -7.68
CA LYS A 217 -0.04 18.46 -7.41
C LYS A 217 1.08 17.56 -7.95
N MET A 218 1.67 17.88 -9.10
CA MET A 218 2.84 17.15 -9.61
C MET A 218 4.04 17.30 -8.67
N VAL A 219 4.37 18.53 -8.25
CA VAL A 219 5.44 18.77 -7.27
C VAL A 219 5.19 17.98 -5.98
N TYR A 220 3.98 18.06 -5.43
CA TYR A 220 3.57 17.32 -4.24
C TYR A 220 3.82 15.81 -4.38
N ILE A 221 3.34 15.19 -5.47
CA ILE A 221 3.51 13.75 -5.69
C ILE A 221 5.00 13.39 -5.77
N LEU A 222 5.81 14.16 -6.49
CA LEU A 222 7.23 13.88 -6.65
C LEU A 222 8.02 14.03 -5.34
N ASP A 223 7.76 15.09 -4.58
CA ASP A 223 8.44 15.34 -3.31
C ASP A 223 8.07 14.28 -2.26
N GLU A 224 6.79 13.91 -2.17
CA GLU A 224 6.33 12.88 -1.26
C GLU A 224 6.81 11.49 -1.67
N LEU A 225 6.76 11.15 -2.97
CA LEU A 225 7.25 9.86 -3.46
C LEU A 225 8.73 9.67 -3.10
N ARG A 226 9.52 10.75 -3.19
CA ARG A 226 10.94 10.74 -2.81
C ARG A 226 11.15 10.46 -1.32
N ARG A 227 10.23 10.87 -0.45
CA ARG A 227 10.29 10.64 1.01
C ARG A 227 9.87 9.24 1.39
N THR A 228 9.10 8.55 0.56
CA THR A 228 8.70 7.17 0.83
C THR A 228 9.89 6.21 0.83
N ALA A 229 9.89 5.23 1.75
CA ALA A 229 10.96 4.23 1.84
C ALA A 229 11.04 3.29 0.62
N HIS A 230 9.98 3.25 -0.20
CA HIS A 230 9.82 2.30 -1.31
C HIS A 230 9.31 2.98 -2.59
N SER A 231 10.07 3.96 -3.09
CA SER A 231 9.68 4.85 -4.20
C SER A 231 9.67 4.21 -5.59
N SER A 232 10.29 3.04 -5.78
CA SER A 232 10.55 2.46 -7.11
C SER A 232 9.55 1.39 -7.55
N VAL A 233 8.81 0.76 -6.63
CA VAL A 233 7.88 -0.35 -6.91
C VAL A 233 6.58 -0.14 -6.15
N CYS A 234 5.45 -0.32 -6.83
CA CYS A 234 4.14 -0.22 -6.19
C CYS A 234 3.83 -1.45 -5.31
N PRO A 235 2.79 -1.40 -4.46
CA PRO A 235 2.39 -2.56 -3.65
C PRO A 235 2.14 -3.86 -4.46
N HIS A 236 1.83 -3.74 -5.76
CA HIS A 236 1.58 -4.84 -6.68
C HIS A 236 2.76 -5.21 -7.61
N GLY A 237 3.96 -4.63 -7.41
CA GLY A 237 5.16 -5.01 -8.18
C GLY A 237 5.42 -4.23 -9.48
N ARG A 238 4.58 -3.26 -9.86
CA ARG A 238 4.81 -2.42 -11.05
C ARG A 238 5.84 -1.32 -10.77
N PRO A 239 6.77 -1.03 -11.71
CA PRO A 239 7.71 0.07 -11.55
C PRO A 239 6.96 1.41 -11.53
N VAL A 240 7.26 2.24 -10.53
CA VAL A 240 6.64 3.57 -10.35
C VAL A 240 7.33 4.61 -11.21
N VAL A 241 8.65 4.48 -11.36
CA VAL A 241 9.51 5.43 -12.06
C VAL A 241 10.32 4.70 -13.11
N LEU A 242 10.23 5.15 -14.36
CA LEU A 242 11.14 4.78 -15.44
C LEU A 242 12.13 5.94 -15.64
N ARG A 243 13.43 5.63 -15.70
CA ARG A 243 14.48 6.64 -15.84
C ARG A 243 15.24 6.47 -17.15
N LEU A 244 15.49 7.59 -17.82
CA LEU A 244 16.39 7.71 -18.96
C LEU A 244 17.55 8.61 -18.55
N SER A 245 18.72 8.01 -18.36
CA SER A 245 19.91 8.76 -17.93
C SER A 245 20.39 9.71 -19.03
N ARG A 246 21.06 10.79 -18.62
CA ARG A 246 21.70 11.72 -19.55
C ARG A 246 22.62 11.01 -20.55
N ARG A 247 23.41 10.04 -20.08
CA ARG A 247 24.34 9.26 -20.92
C ARG A 247 23.60 8.42 -21.97
N GLU A 248 22.48 7.80 -21.61
CA GLU A 248 21.66 7.04 -22.57
C GLU A 248 21.05 7.95 -23.65
N ILE A 249 20.62 9.15 -23.26
CA ILE A 249 20.13 10.16 -24.21
C ILE A 249 21.26 10.57 -25.15
N GLU A 250 22.42 10.97 -24.63
CA GLU A 250 23.60 11.37 -25.43
C GLU A 250 24.03 10.27 -26.40
N ARG A 251 24.06 9.00 -25.96
CA ARG A 251 24.36 7.84 -26.80
C ARG A 251 23.36 7.66 -27.94
N ARG A 252 22.06 7.82 -27.67
CA ARG A 252 21.00 7.68 -28.70
C ARG A 252 21.02 8.79 -29.75
N PHE A 253 21.66 9.92 -29.44
CA PHE A 253 21.92 11.00 -30.39
C PHE A 253 23.34 10.97 -30.99
N GLU A 254 24.10 9.88 -30.78
CA GLU A 254 25.47 9.70 -31.30
C GLU A 254 26.44 10.83 -30.88
N ARG A 255 26.26 11.34 -29.65
CA ARG A 255 27.08 12.45 -29.11
C ARG A 255 28.25 11.97 -28.23
N ILE A 256 28.38 10.66 -28.03
CA ILE A 256 29.45 9.97 -27.28
C ILE A 256 29.76 8.61 -27.89
#